data_AF-A0A368FYX4-F1
#
_entry.id   AF-A0A368FYX4-F1
#
_cell.length_a   1.000
_cell.length_b   1.000
_cell.length_c   1.000
_cell.angle_alpha   90.00
_cell.angle_beta   90.00
_cell.angle_gamma   90.00
#
_symmetry.space_group_name_H-M   'P 1'
#
loop_
_entity.id
_entity.type
_entity.pdbx_description
1 polymer ?
#
loop_
_entity_poly.entity_id
_entity_poly.type
_entity_poly.pdbx_seq_one_letter_code
_entity_poly.pdbx_strand_id
1 'polypeptide(L)'
;MKVFLGLFFCIAICEANLKVPQILLLPAEERCSTPIAKDKECAREYKGFTFNIKTKKCEPFTTKLCRLPLNSFNTLEECEQRCMK
;
A
#
# COMPACT_ATOMS: atom_id res chain seq x y z
N MET A 1 13.55 -41.48 -9.74
CA MET A 1 14.20 -40.20 -9.38
C MET A 1 14.02 -39.16 -10.50
N LYS A 2 12.76 -38.81 -10.82
CA LYS A 2 12.37 -37.80 -11.84
C LYS A 2 11.16 -36.99 -11.38
N VAL A 3 10.32 -37.60 -10.53
CA VAL A 3 9.18 -36.98 -9.86
C VAL A 3 9.60 -35.87 -8.89
N PHE A 4 10.72 -36.03 -8.18
CA PHE A 4 11.25 -35.01 -7.27
C PHE A 4 11.69 -33.74 -8.00
N LEU A 5 12.31 -33.87 -9.19
CA LEU A 5 12.74 -32.72 -9.98
C LEU A 5 11.53 -31.93 -10.51
N GLY A 6 10.46 -32.61 -10.92
CA GLY A 6 9.21 -31.96 -11.35
C GLY A 6 8.50 -31.18 -10.23
N LEU A 7 8.54 -31.68 -8.99
CA LEU A 7 7.94 -31.00 -7.83
C LEU A 7 8.64 -29.66 -7.52
N PHE A 8 9.98 -29.62 -7.57
CA PHE A 8 10.74 -28.40 -7.33
C PHE A 8 10.50 -27.32 -8.41
N PHE A 9 10.32 -27.72 -9.67
CA PHE A 9 10.01 -26.77 -10.75
C PHE A 9 8.60 -26.16 -10.60
N CYS A 10 7.59 -26.93 -10.19
CA CYS A 10 6.24 -26.39 -9.95
C CYS A 10 6.21 -25.40 -8.79
N ILE A 11 6.92 -25.68 -7.69
CA ILE A 11 6.98 -24.79 -6.51
C ILE A 11 7.67 -23.46 -6.87
N ALA A 12 8.79 -23.52 -7.59
CA ALA A 12 9.52 -22.31 -8.02
C ALA A 12 8.69 -21.40 -8.95
N ILE A 13 7.84 -21.96 -9.81
CA ILE A 13 6.94 -21.19 -10.69
C ILE A 13 5.81 -20.52 -9.88
N CYS A 14 5.26 -21.20 -8.87
CA CYS A 14 4.24 -20.62 -7.99
C CYS A 14 4.77 -19.42 -7.19
N GLU A 15 6.00 -19.49 -6.67
CA GLU A 15 6.61 -18.41 -5.87
C GLU A 15 6.92 -17.15 -6.69
N ALA A 16 7.31 -17.29 -7.96
CA ALA A 16 7.56 -16.15 -8.85
C ALA A 16 6.30 -15.31 -9.16
N ASN A 17 5.11 -15.86 -8.92
CA ASN A 17 3.82 -15.19 -9.14
C ASN A 17 3.25 -14.51 -7.88
N LEU A 18 3.84 -14.69 -6.69
CA LEU A 18 3.42 -14.03 -5.46
C LEU A 18 4.19 -12.72 -5.24
N LYS A 19 4.24 -11.85 -6.25
CA LYS A 19 4.76 -10.48 -6.09
C LYS A 19 3.67 -9.59 -5.50
N VAL A 20 3.08 -10.01 -4.38
CA VAL A 20 2.12 -9.19 -3.64
C VAL A 20 2.89 -7.99 -3.09
N PRO A 21 2.52 -6.75 -3.44
CA PRO A 21 3.18 -5.58 -2.89
C PRO A 21 3.10 -5.65 -1.36
N GLN A 22 4.25 -5.57 -0.66
CA GLN A 22 4.31 -5.65 0.81
C GLN A 22 3.33 -4.67 1.50
N ILE A 23 2.99 -3.57 0.83
CA ILE A 23 2.01 -2.55 1.22
C ILE A 23 0.58 -3.13 1.42
N LEU A 24 0.22 -4.23 0.77
CA LEU A 24 -1.07 -4.92 0.97
C LEU A 24 -1.09 -5.81 2.23
N LEU A 25 0.07 -6.20 2.76
CA LEU A 25 0.20 -7.08 3.93
C LEU A 25 0.35 -6.31 5.26
N LEU A 26 0.60 -5.00 5.20
CA LEU A 26 0.68 -4.15 6.39
C LEU A 26 -0.65 -4.18 7.16
N PRO A 27 -0.65 -4.12 8.50
CA PRO A 27 -1.86 -3.95 9.30
C PRO A 27 -2.63 -2.67 8.95
N ALA A 28 -3.96 -2.66 9.13
CA ALA A 28 -4.79 -1.47 8.85
C ALA A 28 -4.38 -0.25 9.66
N GLU A 29 -3.90 -0.48 10.87
CA GLU A 29 -3.50 0.58 11.78
C GLU A 29 -2.35 1.43 11.21
N GLU A 30 -1.37 0.81 10.54
CA GLU A 30 -0.27 1.55 9.90
C GLU A 30 -0.70 2.28 8.62
N ARG A 31 -1.52 1.67 7.75
CA ARG A 31 -1.96 2.35 6.51
C ARG A 31 -3.03 3.40 6.73
N CYS A 32 -3.79 3.35 7.82
CA CYS A 32 -4.96 4.23 7.99
C CYS A 32 -4.75 5.28 9.08
N SER A 33 -3.81 5.09 10.00
CA SER A 33 -3.62 5.99 11.15
C SER A 33 -2.27 6.70 11.18
N THR A 34 -1.32 6.32 10.32
CA THR A 34 0.02 6.94 10.32
C THR A 34 -0.07 8.42 9.94
N PRO A 35 0.43 9.34 10.77
CA PRO A 35 0.52 10.75 10.43
C PRO A 35 1.38 10.96 9.19
N ILE A 36 1.04 11.96 8.40
CA ILE A 36 1.88 12.38 7.28
C ILE A 36 3.15 12.99 7.86
N ALA A 37 4.25 12.23 7.77
CA ALA A 37 5.53 12.66 8.30
C ALA A 37 6.02 13.91 7.54
N LYS A 38 6.69 14.80 8.26
CA LYS A 38 7.50 15.84 7.62
C LYS A 38 8.71 15.14 7.01
N ASP A 39 8.81 15.16 5.69
CA ASP A 39 9.94 14.61 4.94
C ASP A 39 10.41 15.67 3.92
N LYS A 40 11.47 15.38 3.19
CA LYS A 40 11.99 16.27 2.14
C LYS A 40 10.94 16.45 1.04
N GLU A 41 10.70 17.68 0.64
CA GLU A 41 9.92 18.00 -0.56
C GLU A 41 10.72 17.78 -1.84
N CYS A 42 10.03 17.41 -2.92
CA CYS A 42 10.54 17.27 -4.28
C CYS A 42 9.67 18.07 -5.26
N ALA A 43 10.12 18.19 -6.50
CA ALA A 43 9.41 18.95 -7.53
C ALA A 43 8.08 18.31 -7.96
N ARG A 44 7.88 17.00 -7.71
CA ARG A 44 6.66 16.30 -8.12
C ARG A 44 5.57 16.51 -7.08
N GLU A 45 4.40 16.93 -7.56
CA GLU A 45 3.17 16.94 -6.79
C GLU A 45 2.42 15.62 -6.97
N TYR A 46 1.90 15.09 -5.88
CA TYR A 46 1.00 13.95 -5.87
C TYR A 46 -0.36 14.36 -5.30
N LYS A 47 -1.42 13.89 -5.95
CA LYS A 47 -2.82 14.06 -5.52
C LYS A 47 -3.42 12.68 -5.32
N GLY A 48 -4.16 12.50 -4.23
CA GLY A 48 -4.79 11.24 -3.87
C GLY A 48 -5.70 11.40 -2.66
N PHE A 49 -5.79 10.35 -1.84
CA PHE A 49 -6.66 10.30 -0.67
C PHE A 49 -5.89 9.84 0.57
N THR A 50 -6.28 10.32 1.75
CA THR A 50 -5.80 9.85 3.05
C THR A 50 -6.97 9.56 3.97
N PHE A 51 -6.84 8.59 4.87
CA PHE A 51 -7.88 8.31 5.86
C PHE A 51 -7.74 9.24 7.07
N ASN A 52 -8.82 9.92 7.41
CA ASN A 52 -8.92 10.75 8.60
C ASN A 52 -9.62 9.98 9.72
N ILE A 53 -8.84 9.56 10.71
CA ILE A 53 -9.34 8.75 11.84
C ILE A 53 -10.38 9.49 12.71
N LYS A 54 -10.38 10.83 12.70
CA LYS A 54 -11.29 11.66 13.50
C LYS A 54 -12.66 11.75 12.84
N THR A 55 -12.69 11.99 11.53
CA THR A 55 -13.94 12.06 10.75
C THR A 55 -14.42 10.69 10.27
N LYS A 56 -13.54 9.67 10.34
CA LYS A 56 -13.75 8.33 9.79
C LYS A 56 -14.06 8.35 8.29
N LYS A 57 -13.36 9.21 7.55
CA LYS A 57 -13.56 9.41 6.11
C LYS A 57 -12.23 9.39 5.36
N CYS A 58 -12.30 8.97 4.11
CA CYS A 58 -11.24 9.16 3.13
C CYS A 58 -11.38 10.56 2.52
N GLU A 59 -10.34 11.37 2.67
CA GLU A 59 -10.35 12.79 2.28
C GLU A 59 -9.28 13.05 1.21
N PRO A 60 -9.56 13.90 0.20
CA PRO A 60 -8.56 14.29 -0.78
C PRO A 60 -7.35 14.94 -0.14
N PHE A 61 -6.18 14.65 -0.67
CA PHE A 61 -4.91 15.16 -0.17
C PHE A 61 -3.94 15.46 -1.30
N THR A 62 -3.04 16.40 -1.07
CA THR A 62 -1.96 16.77 -2.00
C THR A 62 -0.65 16.88 -1.24
N THR A 63 0.41 16.28 -1.78
CA THR A 63 1.76 16.32 -1.20
C THR A 63 2.83 16.55 -2.25
N LYS A 64 3.92 17.18 -1.83
CA LYS A 64 5.16 17.31 -2.60
C LYS A 64 6.30 16.51 -1.99
N LEU A 65 6.03 15.63 -1.03
CA LEU A 65 7.07 14.82 -0.38
C LEU A 65 7.73 13.87 -1.39
N CYS A 66 9.04 13.69 -1.26
CA CYS A 66 9.83 12.74 -2.06
C CYS A 66 9.29 11.31 -1.97
N ARG A 67 8.73 10.97 -0.81
CA ARG A 67 8.13 9.67 -0.51
C ARG A 67 6.67 9.88 -0.15
N LEU A 68 5.80 9.06 -0.73
CA LEU A 68 4.40 9.06 -0.36
C LEU A 68 4.24 8.55 1.07
N PRO A 69 3.49 9.27 1.92
CA PRO A 69 3.11 8.76 3.24
C PRO A 69 2.38 7.43 3.13
N LEU A 70 2.55 6.54 4.12
CA LEU A 70 1.86 5.23 4.15
C LEU A 70 0.33 5.35 4.10
N ASN A 71 -0.20 6.37 4.79
CA ASN A 71 -1.60 6.77 4.71
C ASN A 71 -1.83 7.64 3.47
N SER A 72 -1.61 7.08 2.28
CA SER A 72 -1.93 7.68 0.98
C SER A 72 -2.46 6.61 0.03
N PHE A 73 -3.49 6.96 -0.73
CA PHE A 73 -4.19 6.08 -1.67
C PHE A 73 -4.44 6.79 -3.00
N ASN A 74 -4.38 6.05 -4.11
CA ASN A 74 -4.57 6.64 -5.43
C ASN A 74 -6.04 6.94 -5.74
N THR A 75 -6.95 6.12 -5.20
CA THR A 75 -8.40 6.25 -5.41
C THR A 75 -9.12 6.28 -4.08
N LEU A 76 -10.32 6.87 -4.09
CA LEU A 76 -11.23 6.85 -2.94
C LEU A 76 -11.57 5.41 -2.55
N GLU A 77 -11.91 4.58 -3.52
CA GLU A 77 -12.27 3.18 -3.31
C GLU A 77 -11.16 2.37 -2.62
N GLU A 78 -9.89 2.56 -3.03
CA GLU A 78 -8.75 1.89 -2.39
C GLU A 78 -8.65 2.26 -0.89
N CYS A 79 -8.85 3.54 -0.57
CA CYS A 79 -8.84 4.03 0.80
C CYS A 79 -10.00 3.44 1.62
N GLU A 80 -11.23 3.49 1.08
CA GLU A 80 -12.43 3.02 1.78
C GLU A 80 -12.37 1.51 2.04
N GLN A 81 -12.03 0.71 1.02
CA GLN A 81 -11.85 -0.74 1.16
C GLN A 81 -10.80 -1.10 2.21
N ARG A 82 -9.77 -0.25 2.36
CA ARG A 82 -8.66 -0.53 3.26
C ARG A 82 -8.93 -0.08 4.71
N CYS A 83 -9.62 1.04 4.89
CA CYS A 83 -9.68 1.76 6.17
C CYS A 83 -11.08 1.87 6.79
N MET A 84 -12.14 1.59 6.04
CA MET A 84 -13.54 1.69 6.51
C MET A 84 -14.20 0.32 6.74
N LYS A 85 -13.40 -0.68 7.14
CA LYS A 85 -13.91 -1.98 7.58
C LYS A 85 -14.63 -1.89 8.93
#